data_AF-A0A662AS19-F1
#
_entry.id   AF-A0A662AS19-F1
#
_cell.length_a   1.000
_cell.length_b   1.000
_cell.length_c   1.000
_cell.angle_alpha   90.00
_cell.angle_beta   90.00
_cell.angle_gamma   90.00
#
_symmetry.space_group_name_H-M   'P 1'
#
loop_
_entity.id
_entity.type
_entity.pdbx_description
1 polymer ?
#
loop_
_entity_poly.entity_id
_entity_poly.type
_entity_poly.pdbx_seq_one_letter_code
_entity_poly.pdbx_strand_id
1 'polypeptide(L)'
;MKKSSINAVGVIALFIFIFSFQPIQDYSLIYQDLDESKIHLKEDSTIQGFPCTAWVHFYPDGKLKQFELAHDYVIAGVIFPKNTIVFLDDNGKLNQVYLSKDTDIHSYPCPGGNMKEATGFYPSGKLRFFFPREDMLVNGYPVKGGSMKGVWFYESGKLKKFYLTREYTINGRKYNKGDEVNI
;
A
#
# COMPACT_ATOMS: atom_id res chain seq x y z
N MET A 1 60.26 3.81 49.74
CA MET A 1 59.30 2.87 50.37
C MET A 1 58.32 2.38 49.31
N LYS A 2 58.30 1.05 49.04
CA LYS A 2 57.43 0.23 48.13
C LYS A 2 57.20 0.79 46.71
N LYS A 3 57.74 0.30 45.59
CA LYS A 3 58.03 -1.04 45.00
C LYS A 3 56.81 -1.94 44.72
N SER A 4 56.76 -2.37 43.45
CA SER A 4 56.20 -3.62 42.89
C SER A 4 54.70 -3.63 42.57
N SER A 5 54.18 -4.29 41.53
CA SER A 5 54.72 -4.92 40.32
C SER A 5 53.55 -5.44 39.48
N ILE A 6 53.80 -5.57 38.18
CA ILE A 6 53.02 -6.28 37.16
C ILE A 6 52.71 -7.72 37.61
N ASN A 7 51.56 -8.28 37.19
CA ASN A 7 51.42 -9.71 36.85
C ASN A 7 50.34 -9.89 35.77
N ALA A 8 50.77 -10.38 34.62
CA ALA A 8 49.93 -10.97 33.59
C ALA A 8 49.94 -12.49 33.77
N VAL A 9 48.79 -13.15 33.85
CA VAL A 9 48.59 -14.57 33.53
C VAL A 9 47.12 -14.80 33.16
N GLY A 10 46.87 -15.51 32.06
CA GLY A 10 45.67 -16.34 31.93
C GLY A 10 44.69 -15.99 30.81
N VAL A 11 45.04 -16.35 29.58
CA VAL A 11 44.07 -16.57 28.49
C VAL A 11 43.18 -17.75 28.87
N ILE A 12 41.86 -17.53 28.96
CA ILE A 12 40.87 -18.58 28.73
C ILE A 12 39.88 -18.03 27.71
N ALA A 13 39.95 -18.59 26.50
CA ALA A 13 39.00 -18.35 25.44
C ALA A 13 37.65 -18.97 25.84
N LEU A 14 36.65 -18.13 26.06
CA LEU A 14 35.25 -18.57 26.11
C LEU A 14 34.58 -18.06 24.83
N PHE A 15 34.45 -18.96 23.85
CA PHE A 15 33.62 -18.75 22.67
C PHE A 15 32.15 -18.69 23.12
N ILE A 16 31.67 -17.49 23.44
CA ILE A 16 30.24 -17.22 23.49
C ILE A 16 29.81 -16.88 22.08
N PHE A 17 29.02 -17.76 21.46
CA PHE A 17 28.21 -17.42 20.29
C PHE A 17 27.22 -16.34 20.71
N ILE A 18 27.64 -15.08 20.61
CA ILE A 18 26.74 -13.94 20.73
C ILE A 18 26.00 -13.88 19.40
N PHE A 19 24.74 -14.33 19.38
CA PHE A 19 23.78 -13.91 18.38
C PHE A 19 23.86 -12.40 18.30
N SER A 20 24.29 -11.87 17.16
CA SER A 20 24.36 -10.44 16.91
C SER A 20 22.93 -9.87 16.90
N PHE A 21 22.43 -9.52 18.08
CA PHE A 21 21.37 -8.55 18.24
C PHE A 21 21.92 -7.24 17.68
N GLN A 22 21.62 -6.96 16.42
CA GLN A 22 21.87 -5.64 15.84
C GLN A 22 21.10 -4.63 16.71
N PRO A 23 21.75 -3.63 17.31
CA PRO A 23 21.07 -2.66 18.14
C PRO A 23 20.01 -1.94 17.29
N ILE A 24 18.82 -1.77 17.87
CA ILE A 24 17.73 -0.97 17.32
C ILE A 24 18.33 0.39 16.97
N GLN A 25 18.40 0.67 15.68
CA GLN A 25 18.98 1.90 15.15
C GLN A 25 18.16 3.07 15.71
N ASP A 26 18.85 4.01 16.36
CA ASP A 26 18.28 5.14 17.06
C ASP A 26 17.53 6.05 16.07
N TYR A 27 16.20 5.93 16.03
CA TYR A 27 15.33 6.66 15.10
C TYR A 27 15.15 8.15 15.46
N SER A 28 15.86 8.69 16.46
CA SER A 28 15.56 9.98 17.08
C SER A 28 15.89 11.25 16.26
N LEU A 29 16.25 11.17 14.96
CA LEU A 29 16.78 12.32 14.20
C LEU A 29 15.95 12.81 12.98
N ILE A 30 14.66 12.46 12.84
CA ILE A 30 13.88 12.86 11.64
C ILE A 30 12.46 13.42 11.95
N TYR A 31 12.27 14.26 12.97
CA TYR A 31 10.93 14.77 13.32
C TYR A 31 10.89 16.30 13.36
N GLN A 32 9.90 16.90 12.69
CA GLN A 32 9.70 18.36 12.71
C GLN A 32 8.27 18.81 13.10
N ASP A 33 7.35 17.91 13.45
CA ASP A 33 6.07 18.26 14.09
C ASP A 33 5.50 17.03 14.84
N LEU A 34 5.30 17.15 16.15
CA LEU A 34 4.78 16.08 17.03
C LEU A 34 3.25 16.12 17.10
N ASP A 35 2.61 15.75 16.00
CA ASP A 35 1.41 14.92 16.11
C ASP A 35 1.94 13.49 15.91
N GLU A 36 2.04 12.70 16.99
CA GLU A 36 2.72 11.37 16.99
C GLU A 36 2.21 10.44 15.86
N SER A 37 1.06 10.76 15.27
CA SER A 37 0.44 10.03 14.17
C SER A 37 0.93 10.39 12.75
N LYS A 38 1.80 11.41 12.57
CA LYS A 38 2.35 11.77 11.24
C LYS A 38 3.71 12.46 11.28
N ILE A 39 4.50 12.26 10.23
CA ILE A 39 5.83 12.86 10.06
C ILE A 39 6.04 13.32 8.62
N HIS A 40 6.90 14.32 8.44
CA HIS A 40 7.43 14.70 7.14
C HIS A 40 8.91 14.34 7.05
N LEU A 41 9.25 13.50 6.09
CA LEU A 41 10.61 13.04 5.85
C LEU A 41 11.43 14.12 5.14
N LYS A 42 12.63 14.38 5.66
CA LYS A 42 13.61 15.28 5.02
C LYS A 42 14.28 14.65 3.80
N GLU A 43 14.38 13.32 3.79
CA GLU A 43 14.97 12.52 2.74
C GLU A 43 14.21 11.19 2.60
N ASP A 44 14.24 10.62 1.39
CA ASP A 44 13.64 9.32 1.13
C ASP A 44 14.21 8.27 2.10
N SER A 45 13.34 7.51 2.75
CA SER A 45 13.71 6.61 3.85
C SER A 45 12.95 5.30 3.78
N THR A 46 13.58 4.20 4.19
CA THR A 46 12.88 2.92 4.34
C THR A 46 12.24 2.84 5.72
N ILE A 47 10.91 2.71 5.78
CA ILE A 47 10.13 2.61 7.02
C ILE A 47 9.33 1.31 6.99
N GLN A 48 9.58 0.43 7.97
CA GLN A 48 8.91 -0.87 8.08
C GLN A 48 8.95 -1.69 6.77
N GLY A 49 10.06 -1.56 6.03
CA GLY A 49 10.29 -2.25 4.76
C GLY A 49 9.78 -1.52 3.51
N PHE A 50 9.10 -0.39 3.64
CA PHE A 50 8.57 0.38 2.51
C PHE A 50 9.43 1.62 2.20
N PRO A 51 9.71 1.90 0.91
CA PRO A 51 10.43 3.11 0.51
C PRO A 51 9.48 4.32 0.55
N CYS A 52 9.65 5.16 1.56
CA CYS A 52 8.78 6.29 1.86
C CYS A 52 9.45 7.62 1.47
N THR A 53 8.65 8.56 0.99
CA THR A 53 9.02 9.97 0.80
C THR A 53 7.97 10.89 1.41
N ALA A 54 8.33 12.17 1.61
CA ALA A 54 7.43 13.22 2.08
C ALA A 54 6.64 12.83 3.35
N TRP A 55 5.30 12.84 3.29
CA TRP A 55 4.45 12.60 4.46
C TRP A 55 4.23 11.11 4.71
N VAL A 56 4.38 10.72 5.97
CA VAL A 56 4.13 9.38 6.47
C VAL A 56 3.22 9.47 7.70
N HIS A 57 2.22 8.60 7.75
CA HIS A 57 1.26 8.53 8.85
C HIS A 57 1.30 7.15 9.51
N PHE A 58 1.05 7.13 10.80
CA PHE A 58 1.06 5.94 11.64
C PHE A 58 -0.29 5.73 12.32
N TYR A 59 -0.56 4.47 12.66
CA TYR A 59 -1.57 4.10 13.65
C TYR A 59 -1.06 4.42 15.07
N PRO A 60 -1.95 4.51 16.08
CA PRO A 60 -1.55 4.77 17.47
C PRO A 60 -0.55 3.74 18.05
N ASP A 61 -0.50 2.53 17.49
CA ASP A 61 0.44 1.47 17.88
C ASP A 61 1.79 1.57 17.14
N GLY A 62 2.02 2.64 16.37
CA GLY A 62 3.25 2.88 15.63
C GLY A 62 3.34 2.16 14.28
N LYS A 63 2.33 1.37 13.88
CA LYS A 63 2.33 0.74 12.56
C LYS A 63 2.12 1.75 11.44
N LEU A 64 2.78 1.51 10.32
CA LEU A 64 2.65 2.34 9.13
C LEU A 64 1.21 2.29 8.61
N LYS A 65 0.59 3.46 8.44
CA LYS A 65 -0.80 3.60 7.99
C LYS A 65 -0.90 4.14 6.58
N GLN A 66 -0.14 5.18 6.28
CA GLN A 66 -0.17 5.84 4.97
C GLN A 66 1.20 6.42 4.66
N PHE A 67 1.64 6.32 3.41
CA PHE A 67 2.90 6.87 2.95
C PHE A 67 2.89 7.12 1.45
N GLU A 68 3.79 7.98 0.98
CA GLU A 68 4.06 8.17 -0.44
C GLU A 68 5.30 7.35 -0.85
N LEU A 69 5.23 6.67 -2.00
CA LEU A 69 6.33 5.86 -2.52
C LEU A 69 7.47 6.71 -3.09
N ALA A 70 8.69 6.52 -2.58
CA ALA A 70 9.89 7.23 -3.05
C ALA A 70 10.34 6.87 -4.48
N HIS A 71 10.04 5.65 -4.92
CA HIS A 71 10.30 5.12 -6.26
C HIS A 71 9.29 4.01 -6.60
N ASP A 72 9.30 3.53 -7.84
CA ASP A 72 8.48 2.37 -8.23
C ASP A 72 8.78 1.19 -7.31
N TYR A 73 7.74 0.53 -6.80
CA TYR A 73 7.89 -0.50 -5.77
C TYR A 73 6.81 -1.58 -5.86
N VAL A 74 7.18 -2.82 -5.51
CA VAL A 74 6.28 -3.97 -5.54
C VAL A 74 5.59 -4.12 -4.20
N ILE A 75 4.26 -4.05 -4.18
CA ILE A 75 3.44 -4.38 -3.00
C ILE A 75 2.43 -5.43 -3.42
N ALA A 76 2.42 -6.57 -2.71
CA ALA A 76 1.52 -7.70 -2.98
C ALA A 76 1.51 -8.16 -4.46
N GLY A 77 2.68 -8.13 -5.11
CA GLY A 77 2.85 -8.57 -6.51
C GLY A 77 2.48 -7.54 -7.57
N VAL A 78 2.04 -6.33 -7.18
CA VAL A 78 1.74 -5.21 -8.08
C VAL A 78 2.86 -4.19 -8.01
N ILE A 79 3.35 -3.73 -9.17
CA ILE A 79 4.30 -2.61 -9.25
C ILE A 79 3.49 -1.31 -9.18
N PHE A 80 3.69 -0.55 -8.11
CA PHE A 80 3.12 0.77 -7.96
C PHE A 80 4.14 1.82 -8.38
N PRO A 81 3.73 2.85 -9.14
CA PRO A 81 4.65 3.89 -9.55
C PRO A 81 5.05 4.79 -8.39
N LYS A 82 6.24 5.39 -8.49
CA LYS A 82 6.70 6.50 -7.65
C LYS A 82 5.59 7.52 -7.41
N ASN A 83 5.56 8.11 -6.22
CA ASN A 83 4.58 9.10 -5.75
C ASN A 83 3.15 8.55 -5.58
N THR A 84 2.96 7.23 -5.64
CA THR A 84 1.69 6.61 -5.26
C THR A 84 1.51 6.73 -3.76
N ILE A 85 0.35 7.23 -3.33
CA ILE A 85 -0.03 7.29 -1.91
C ILE A 85 -0.64 5.94 -1.54
N VAL A 86 0.03 5.21 -0.66
CA VAL A 86 -0.36 3.88 -0.20
C VAL A 86 -1.06 4.00 1.14
N PHE A 87 -2.13 3.22 1.34
CA PHE A 87 -2.80 3.04 2.62
C PHE A 87 -2.75 1.58 3.01
N LEU A 88 -2.26 1.32 4.21
CA LEU A 88 -2.28 0.01 4.85
C LEU A 88 -3.45 -0.07 5.83
N ASP A 89 -3.91 -1.28 6.12
CA ASP A 89 -4.77 -1.54 7.28
C ASP A 89 -3.94 -1.68 8.58
N ASP A 90 -4.62 -1.88 9.70
CA ASP A 90 -4.03 -2.03 11.04
C ASP A 90 -3.19 -3.32 11.22
N ASN A 91 -3.24 -4.22 10.24
CA ASN A 91 -2.42 -5.42 10.14
C ASN A 91 -1.26 -5.23 9.14
N GLY A 92 -1.05 -4.02 8.61
CA GLY A 92 0.00 -3.69 7.66
C GLY A 92 -0.24 -4.24 6.25
N LYS A 93 -1.47 -4.64 5.91
CA LYS A 93 -1.82 -5.13 4.57
C LYS A 93 -2.29 -3.99 3.68
N LEU A 94 -2.02 -4.11 2.38
CA LEU A 94 -2.47 -3.16 1.38
C LEU A 94 -4.00 -3.05 1.39
N ASN A 95 -4.51 -1.85 1.63
CA ASN A 95 -5.95 -1.58 1.63
C ASN A 95 -6.38 -0.81 0.38
N GLN A 96 -5.70 0.29 0.09
CA GLN A 96 -6.00 1.13 -1.08
C GLN A 96 -4.80 1.99 -1.46
N VAL A 97 -4.84 2.56 -2.66
CA VAL A 97 -3.85 3.53 -3.14
C VAL A 97 -4.53 4.69 -3.87
N TYR A 98 -3.89 5.86 -3.87
CA TYR A 98 -4.06 6.85 -4.93
C TYR A 98 -2.84 6.77 -5.86
N LEU A 99 -3.07 6.28 -7.07
CA LEU A 99 -2.03 6.11 -8.07
C LEU A 99 -1.52 7.47 -8.57
N SER A 100 -0.21 7.61 -8.75
CA SER A 100 0.40 8.84 -9.31
C SER A 100 0.21 8.97 -10.82
N LYS A 101 -0.01 7.86 -11.52
CA LYS A 101 -0.35 7.78 -12.94
C LYS A 101 -1.20 6.53 -13.20
N ASP A 102 -1.85 6.49 -14.36
CA ASP A 102 -2.58 5.29 -14.78
C ASP A 102 -1.67 4.07 -14.73
N THR A 103 -2.20 2.99 -14.17
CA THR A 103 -1.45 1.75 -13.93
C THR A 103 -2.35 0.56 -14.24
N ASP A 104 -1.85 -0.37 -15.04
CA ASP A 104 -2.53 -1.63 -15.28
C ASP A 104 -2.38 -2.56 -14.08
N ILE A 105 -3.49 -2.88 -13.43
CA ILE A 105 -3.52 -3.73 -12.23
C ILE A 105 -4.40 -4.93 -12.54
N HIS A 106 -3.81 -6.12 -12.58
CA HIS A 106 -4.48 -7.36 -12.97
C HIS A 106 -5.21 -7.26 -14.33
N SER A 107 -4.59 -6.58 -15.30
CA SER A 107 -5.15 -6.29 -16.63
C SER A 107 -6.32 -5.28 -16.66
N TYR A 108 -6.52 -4.53 -15.57
CA TYR A 108 -7.48 -3.44 -15.53
C TYR A 108 -6.78 -2.07 -15.54
N PRO A 109 -7.24 -1.12 -16.38
CA PRO A 109 -6.63 0.21 -16.47
C PRO A 109 -7.09 1.07 -15.29
N CYS A 110 -6.41 0.95 -14.15
CA CYS A 110 -6.74 1.70 -12.95
C CYS A 110 -6.23 3.15 -13.07
N PRO A 111 -7.12 4.16 -13.00
CA PRO A 111 -6.69 5.55 -13.20
C PRO A 111 -5.87 6.09 -12.05
N GLY A 112 -4.92 6.98 -12.39
CA GLY A 112 -4.12 7.74 -11.42
C GLY A 112 -4.00 9.22 -11.76
N GLY A 113 -3.12 9.92 -11.06
CA GLY A 113 -2.70 11.30 -11.38
C GLY A 113 -3.65 12.41 -10.93
N ASN A 114 -4.84 12.08 -10.43
CA ASN A 114 -5.81 13.08 -9.96
C ASN A 114 -5.96 13.14 -8.43
N MET A 115 -5.38 12.17 -7.69
CA MET A 115 -5.51 12.02 -6.23
C MET A 115 -6.95 12.08 -5.68
N LYS A 116 -7.95 11.74 -6.51
CA LYS A 116 -9.38 11.81 -6.16
C LYS A 116 -10.04 10.45 -6.05
N GLU A 117 -9.59 9.50 -6.86
CA GLU A 117 -10.20 8.18 -6.97
C GLU A 117 -9.23 7.13 -6.51
N ALA A 118 -9.59 6.43 -5.43
CA ALA A 118 -8.77 5.36 -4.90
C ALA A 118 -8.92 4.09 -5.74
N THR A 119 -7.86 3.29 -5.77
CA THR A 119 -7.90 1.89 -6.17
C THR A 119 -7.78 1.03 -4.93
N GLY A 120 -8.78 0.20 -4.66
CA GLY A 120 -8.88 -0.61 -3.44
C GLY A 120 -8.48 -2.06 -3.66
N PHE A 121 -7.95 -2.69 -2.60
CA PHE A 121 -7.49 -4.07 -2.58
C PHE A 121 -8.15 -4.85 -1.44
N TYR A 122 -8.10 -6.17 -1.57
CA TYR A 122 -8.29 -7.12 -0.48
C TYR A 122 -6.95 -7.38 0.22
N PRO A 123 -6.93 -7.88 1.47
CA PRO A 123 -5.68 -8.22 2.17
C PRO A 123 -4.78 -9.22 1.44
N SER A 124 -5.35 -10.03 0.54
CA SER A 124 -4.59 -10.92 -0.36
C SER A 124 -3.82 -10.21 -1.47
N GLY A 125 -3.99 -8.90 -1.64
CA GLY A 125 -3.43 -8.11 -2.75
C GLY A 125 -4.32 -8.08 -4.00
N LYS A 126 -5.45 -8.81 -4.01
CA LYS A 126 -6.36 -8.81 -5.16
C LYS A 126 -7.14 -7.51 -5.26
N LEU A 127 -7.40 -7.08 -6.49
CA LEU A 127 -8.15 -5.86 -6.79
C LEU A 127 -9.58 -5.97 -6.25
N ARG A 128 -10.00 -4.99 -5.46
CA ARG A 128 -11.34 -4.92 -4.85
C ARG A 128 -12.23 -3.93 -5.58
N PHE A 129 -11.71 -2.75 -5.92
CA PHE A 129 -12.43 -1.78 -6.74
C PHE A 129 -11.50 -0.78 -7.42
N PHE A 130 -11.98 -0.18 -8.49
CA PHE A 130 -11.43 1.04 -9.08
C PHE A 130 -12.54 1.82 -9.82
N PHE A 131 -12.22 3.01 -10.32
CA PHE A 131 -13.16 3.86 -11.06
C PHE A 131 -12.65 4.04 -12.50
N PRO A 132 -13.10 3.25 -13.48
CA PRO A 132 -12.62 3.37 -14.86
C PRO A 132 -12.95 4.76 -15.41
N ARG A 133 -12.05 5.38 -16.17
CA ARG A 133 -12.34 6.67 -16.82
C ARG A 133 -13.32 6.53 -17.97
N GLU A 134 -13.15 5.48 -18.75
CA GLU A 134 -13.92 5.21 -19.95
C GLU A 134 -14.78 3.95 -19.78
N ASP A 135 -15.81 3.86 -20.60
CA ASP A 135 -16.63 2.66 -20.71
C ASP A 135 -15.77 1.48 -21.16
N MET A 136 -15.96 0.31 -20.54
CA MET A 136 -15.16 -0.88 -20.83
C MET A 136 -15.95 -2.17 -20.73
N LEU A 137 -15.41 -3.24 -21.31
CA LEU A 137 -15.94 -4.59 -21.12
C LEU A 137 -15.17 -5.28 -19.99
N VAL A 138 -15.90 -5.80 -19.01
CA VAL A 138 -15.34 -6.64 -17.95
C VAL A 138 -16.09 -7.95 -17.93
N ASN A 139 -15.41 -9.06 -18.23
CA ASN A 139 -16.02 -10.39 -18.34
C ASN A 139 -17.30 -10.42 -19.21
N GLY A 140 -17.31 -9.62 -20.29
CA GLY A 140 -18.46 -9.49 -21.21
C GLY A 140 -19.55 -8.49 -20.79
N TYR A 141 -19.48 -7.91 -19.59
CA TYR A 141 -20.44 -6.90 -19.14
C TYR A 141 -20.04 -5.50 -19.61
N PRO A 142 -20.99 -4.68 -20.14
CA PRO A 142 -20.72 -3.32 -20.56
C PRO A 142 -20.70 -2.37 -19.35
N VAL A 143 -19.51 -2.21 -18.76
CA VAL A 143 -19.25 -1.38 -17.57
C VAL A 143 -19.07 0.07 -17.95
N LYS A 144 -19.81 0.94 -17.27
CA LYS A 144 -19.75 2.38 -17.43
C LYS A 144 -18.61 3.00 -16.65
N GLY A 145 -17.82 3.81 -17.35
CA GLY A 145 -16.78 4.64 -16.76
C GLY A 145 -17.32 5.97 -16.22
N GLY A 146 -16.42 6.68 -15.55
CA GLY A 146 -16.62 8.01 -15.03
C GLY A 146 -16.52 8.09 -13.51
N SER A 147 -16.40 9.32 -13.03
CA SER A 147 -16.30 9.57 -11.60
C SER A 147 -17.54 9.07 -10.86
N MET A 148 -17.32 8.48 -9.68
CA MET A 148 -18.34 7.80 -8.87
C MET A 148 -18.95 6.54 -9.50
N LYS A 149 -18.53 6.13 -10.70
CA LYS A 149 -18.98 4.89 -11.37
C LYS A 149 -17.92 3.80 -11.21
N GLY A 150 -17.78 3.35 -9.97
CA GLY A 150 -16.82 2.29 -9.66
C GLY A 150 -17.19 0.96 -10.30
N VAL A 151 -16.19 0.08 -10.37
CA VAL A 151 -16.36 -1.35 -10.59
C VAL A 151 -15.77 -2.06 -9.39
N TRP A 152 -16.55 -2.96 -8.79
CA TRP A 152 -16.18 -3.72 -7.62
C TRP A 152 -16.12 -5.20 -7.96
N PHE A 153 -15.17 -5.88 -7.35
CA PHE A 153 -14.93 -7.30 -7.51
C PHE A 153 -15.09 -8.00 -6.16
N TYR A 154 -15.45 -9.28 -6.20
CA TYR A 154 -15.16 -10.21 -5.14
C TYR A 154 -13.67 -10.54 -5.12
N GLU A 155 -13.17 -11.04 -3.99
CA GLU A 155 -11.79 -11.53 -3.88
C GLU A 155 -11.49 -12.73 -4.81
N SER A 156 -12.51 -13.39 -5.34
CA SER A 156 -12.34 -14.39 -6.41
C SER A 156 -11.95 -13.77 -7.76
N GLY A 157 -12.03 -12.45 -7.92
CA GLY A 157 -11.87 -11.74 -9.20
C GLY A 157 -13.15 -11.63 -10.01
N LYS A 158 -14.26 -12.23 -9.55
CA LYS A 158 -15.57 -12.06 -10.18
C LYS A 158 -16.11 -10.65 -9.94
N LEU A 159 -16.80 -10.09 -10.91
CA LEU A 159 -17.53 -8.84 -10.74
C LEU A 159 -18.55 -8.98 -9.60
N LYS A 160 -18.71 -7.91 -8.85
CA LYS A 160 -19.65 -7.79 -7.72
C LYS A 160 -20.63 -6.65 -7.95
N LYS A 161 -20.12 -5.48 -8.35
CA LYS A 161 -20.93 -4.27 -8.56
C LYS A 161 -20.39 -3.42 -9.70
N PHE A 162 -21.25 -2.86 -10.53
CA PHE A 162 -20.87 -1.96 -11.62
C PHE A 162 -22.07 -1.18 -12.15
N TYR A 163 -21.85 -0.24 -13.07
CA TYR A 163 -22.91 0.51 -13.75
C TYR A 163 -22.94 0.14 -15.23
N LEU A 164 -24.12 0.13 -15.86
CA LEU A 164 -24.26 -0.25 -17.27
C LEU A 164 -24.13 0.92 -18.25
N THR A 165 -23.47 0.70 -19.39
CA THR A 165 -23.37 1.71 -20.47
C THR A 165 -24.61 1.77 -21.36
N ARG A 166 -25.40 0.69 -21.37
CA ARG A 166 -26.58 0.47 -22.23
C ARG A 166 -27.56 -0.49 -21.56
N GLU A 167 -28.76 -0.62 -22.13
CA GLU A 167 -29.68 -1.68 -21.73
C GLU A 167 -28.98 -3.06 -21.81
N TYR A 168 -29.17 -3.89 -20.79
CA TYR A 168 -28.54 -5.21 -20.73
C TYR A 168 -29.42 -6.20 -19.98
N THR A 169 -29.34 -7.48 -20.36
CA THR A 169 -30.07 -8.56 -19.68
C THR A 169 -29.07 -9.46 -18.95
N ILE A 170 -29.29 -9.66 -17.65
CA ILE A 170 -28.47 -10.52 -16.79
C ILE A 170 -29.41 -11.52 -16.14
N ASN A 171 -29.19 -12.82 -16.38
CA ASN A 171 -30.00 -13.91 -15.83
C ASN A 171 -31.52 -13.71 -16.06
N GLY A 172 -31.91 -13.23 -17.25
CA GLY A 172 -33.31 -12.96 -17.62
C GLY A 172 -33.89 -11.64 -17.09
N ARG A 173 -33.19 -10.91 -16.22
CA ARG A 173 -33.60 -9.58 -15.75
C ARG A 173 -33.05 -8.49 -16.66
N LYS A 174 -33.93 -7.60 -17.13
CA LYS A 174 -33.55 -6.41 -17.90
C LYS A 174 -33.13 -5.27 -16.97
N TYR A 175 -32.10 -4.55 -17.39
CA TYR A 175 -31.58 -3.35 -16.74
C TYR A 175 -31.44 -2.25 -17.77
N ASN A 176 -31.72 -1.01 -17.36
CA ASN A 176 -31.58 0.17 -18.19
C ASN A 176 -30.13 0.67 -18.21
N LYS A 177 -29.83 1.55 -19.17
CA LYS A 177 -28.59 2.31 -19.19
C LYS A 177 -28.40 3.09 -17.89
N GLY A 178 -27.22 2.98 -17.29
CA GLY A 178 -26.84 3.69 -16.07
C GLY A 178 -27.27 3.01 -14.78
N ASP A 179 -28.04 1.92 -14.85
CA ASP A 179 -28.41 1.15 -13.67
C ASP A 179 -27.17 0.60 -12.97
N GLU A 180 -27.20 0.62 -11.63
CA GLU A 180 -26.26 -0.14 -10.81
C GLU A 180 -26.69 -1.61 -10.79
N VAL A 181 -25.74 -2.48 -11.09
CA VAL A 181 -25.92 -3.93 -11.04
C VAL A 181 -25.10 -4.47 -9.87
N ASN A 182 -25.71 -5.33 -9.07
CA ASN A 182 -25.05 -6.17 -8.08
C ASN A 182 -25.29 -7.64 -8.46
N ILE A 183 -24.23 -8.45 -8.55
CA ILE A 183 -24.29 -9.88 -8.93
C ILE A 183 -23.62 -10.78 -7.91
#